data_AF-A0A9X7JJS9-F1
#
_entry.id   AF-A0A9X7JJS9-F1
#
_cell.length_a   1.000
_cell.length_b   1.000
_cell.length_c   1.000
_cell.angle_alpha   90.00
_cell.angle_beta   90.00
_cell.angle_gamma   90.00
#
_symmetry.space_group_name_H-M   'P 1'
#
loop_
_entity.id
_entity.type
_entity.pdbx_description
1 polymer ?
#
loop_
_entity_poly.entity_id
_entity_poly.type
_entity_poly.pdbx_seq_one_letter_code
_entity_poly.pdbx_strand_id
1 'polypeptide(L)'
;MGHRFTAAAAALVLATAPASAALACDKGEENGEKTGYAGEKADYTGEKADYTGEKAGHTGEKAGHTGEKAGHTGGEKPAKKPGMRPAKKTEGRAETDGAFLKTAHEAGLAEIAMSRDAAKNAVMPCVRTTAGTLVKDHTMMDKEIRDLARRLNVTLPRKETAEHRKSLRDMRRKAHKREYDTLWLKAAEAGHAQALELLDDEIAKGKNAEVREAARMARPVIAGHLAKVQVCQKER
;
A
#
# COMPACT_ATOMS: atom_id res chain seq x y z
N MET A 1 -29.58 16.40 11.41
CA MET A 1 -28.27 16.29 12.11
C MET A 1 -27.21 15.88 11.10
N GLY A 2 -26.06 16.57 11.07
CA GLY A 2 -25.07 16.39 10.02
C GLY A 2 -24.03 15.31 10.34
N HIS A 3 -23.90 14.31 9.47
CA HIS A 3 -22.76 13.40 9.46
C HIS A 3 -21.66 13.96 8.55
N ARG A 4 -20.89 14.92 9.08
CA ARG A 4 -19.55 15.23 8.56
C ARG A 4 -18.57 14.57 9.50
N PHE A 5 -17.85 13.54 9.05
CA PHE A 5 -16.53 13.07 9.53
C PHE A 5 -16.25 11.66 8.97
N THR A 6 -15.68 11.57 7.76
CA THR A 6 -14.81 10.45 7.38
C THR A 6 -13.59 11.00 6.64
N ALA A 7 -12.39 10.70 7.15
CA ALA A 7 -11.15 10.96 6.44
C ALA A 7 -10.94 9.87 5.39
N ALA A 8 -10.53 10.26 4.17
CA ALA A 8 -10.47 9.38 3.02
C ALA A 8 -9.07 9.35 2.39
N ALA A 9 -8.68 8.18 1.88
CA ALA A 9 -7.78 7.98 0.73
C ALA A 9 -6.31 8.46 0.73
N ALA A 10 -5.39 7.63 1.23
CA ALA A 10 -4.07 7.44 0.59
C ALA A 10 -3.36 6.14 0.97
N ALA A 11 -2.47 5.72 0.07
CA ALA A 11 -1.33 4.82 0.27
C ALA A 11 -0.54 4.83 -1.07
N LEU A 12 0.80 4.80 -1.11
CA LEU A 12 1.51 4.54 -2.37
C LEU A 12 2.79 3.70 -2.23
N VAL A 13 2.98 2.81 -3.21
CA VAL A 13 4.19 2.09 -3.69
C VAL A 13 5.27 1.81 -2.64
N LEU A 14 5.47 0.52 -2.37
CA LEU A 14 6.80 0.03 -2.03
C LEU A 14 7.68 0.09 -3.27
N ALA A 15 8.66 1.00 -3.31
CA ALA A 15 9.73 0.88 -4.29
C ALA A 15 10.54 -0.40 -4.07
N THR A 16 10.78 -1.14 -5.15
CA THR A 16 11.64 -2.32 -5.16
C THR A 16 13.09 -1.94 -4.92
N ALA A 17 13.59 -2.13 -3.70
CA ALA A 17 15.02 -2.11 -3.43
C ALA A 17 15.65 -3.42 -3.99
N PRO A 18 16.66 -3.37 -4.86
CA PRO A 18 17.38 -4.57 -5.30
C PRO A 18 18.17 -5.15 -4.12
N ALA A 19 17.98 -6.43 -3.84
CA ALA A 19 18.70 -7.15 -2.81
C ALA A 19 20.09 -7.59 -3.30
N SER A 20 21.05 -6.64 -3.35
CA SER A 20 22.46 -6.93 -3.68
C SER A 20 23.43 -6.01 -2.91
N ALA A 21 23.82 -6.44 -1.70
CA ALA A 21 25.13 -6.16 -1.11
C ALA A 21 25.31 -7.08 0.11
N ALA A 22 26.46 -7.75 0.20
CA ALA A 22 26.85 -8.56 1.35
C ALA A 22 28.29 -8.19 1.74
N LEU A 23 28.59 -8.09 3.04
CA LEU A 23 29.62 -8.91 3.71
C LEU A 23 29.76 -8.59 5.22
N ALA A 24 30.08 -9.65 5.97
CA ALA A 24 30.98 -9.73 7.13
C ALA A 24 30.92 -8.73 8.32
N CYS A 25 30.46 -9.26 9.46
CA CYS A 25 31.07 -9.27 10.81
C CYS A 25 31.93 -8.10 11.32
N ASP A 26 31.62 -7.67 12.56
CA ASP A 26 32.58 -7.85 13.68
C ASP A 26 31.86 -8.13 15.02
N LYS A 27 32.59 -8.59 16.03
CA LYS A 27 32.13 -8.93 17.39
C LYS A 27 32.29 -7.78 18.39
N GLY A 28 31.52 -7.83 19.48
CA GLY A 28 31.65 -6.98 20.67
C GLY A 28 30.40 -7.15 21.53
N GLU A 29 30.32 -8.22 22.31
CA GLU A 29 30.60 -8.25 23.76
C GLU A 29 29.44 -7.69 24.61
N GLU A 30 28.90 -8.56 25.45
CA GLU A 30 27.85 -8.26 26.41
C GLU A 30 28.41 -7.53 27.62
N ASN A 31 27.71 -6.52 28.11
CA ASN A 31 27.55 -6.29 29.54
C ASN A 31 26.19 -5.63 29.76
N GLY A 32 25.36 -6.22 30.62
CA GLY A 32 23.99 -5.79 30.83
C GLY A 32 23.83 -4.98 32.12
N GLU A 33 22.77 -4.18 32.17
CA GLU A 33 22.20 -3.76 33.45
C GLU A 33 20.67 -3.93 33.43
N LYS A 34 20.13 -4.59 34.46
CA LYS A 34 18.69 -4.73 34.66
C LYS A 34 18.18 -3.59 35.53
N THR A 35 17.25 -2.80 35.03
CA THR A 35 16.30 -2.06 35.87
C THR A 35 14.89 -2.44 35.48
N GLY A 36 14.13 -2.99 36.42
CA GLY A 36 12.79 -3.49 36.17
C GLY A 36 11.74 -2.37 36.16
N TYR A 37 10.71 -2.54 35.33
CA TYR A 37 9.48 -1.78 35.45
C TYR A 37 8.30 -2.74 35.59
N ALA A 38 7.78 -2.85 36.81
CA ALA A 38 6.49 -3.49 37.05
C ALA A 38 5.39 -2.43 36.80
N GLY A 39 4.45 -2.75 35.90
CA GLY A 39 3.43 -1.81 35.46
C GLY A 39 2.19 -2.55 34.94
N GLU A 40 1.31 -2.86 35.89
CA GLU A 40 -0.15 -3.01 35.78
C GLU A 40 -0.78 -3.73 34.57
N LYS A 41 -1.55 -4.78 34.87
CA LYS A 41 -2.50 -5.38 33.92
C LYS A 41 -3.78 -4.55 33.91
N ALA A 42 -4.23 -4.13 32.72
CA ALA A 42 -5.60 -3.71 32.49
C ALA A 42 -6.32 -4.79 31.68
N ASP A 43 -7.25 -5.49 32.33
CA ASP A 43 -8.14 -6.44 31.67
C ASP A 43 -9.13 -5.68 30.76
N TYR A 44 -9.16 -6.02 29.47
CA TYR A 44 -10.18 -5.50 28.55
C TYR A 44 -11.06 -6.64 28.03
N THR A 45 -12.10 -6.96 28.78
CA THR A 45 -13.21 -7.80 28.33
C THR A 45 -14.09 -7.00 27.38
N GLY A 46 -14.00 -7.31 26.09
CA GLY A 46 -14.73 -6.64 25.00
C GLY A 46 -15.50 -7.61 24.11
N GLU A 47 -16.74 -7.85 24.49
CA GLU A 47 -17.89 -8.45 23.79
C GLU A 47 -17.76 -8.78 22.28
N LYS A 48 -18.21 -9.99 21.90
CA LYS A 48 -18.47 -10.36 20.51
C LYS A 48 -19.83 -9.79 20.07
N ALA A 49 -19.86 -9.06 18.97
CA ALA A 49 -21.10 -8.80 18.22
C ALA A 49 -21.19 -9.77 17.03
N ASP A 50 -22.13 -10.71 17.09
CA ASP A 50 -22.48 -11.56 15.96
C ASP A 50 -23.20 -10.74 14.87
N TYR A 51 -22.80 -10.89 13.61
CA TYR A 51 -23.49 -10.28 12.47
C TYR A 51 -23.92 -11.33 11.45
N THR A 52 -25.15 -11.80 11.61
CA THR A 52 -25.84 -12.67 10.65
C THR A 52 -26.33 -11.85 9.46
N GLY A 53 -25.65 -11.96 8.32
CA GLY A 53 -26.03 -11.30 7.05
C GLY A 53 -26.69 -12.26 6.07
N GLU A 54 -27.97 -12.02 5.80
CA GLU A 54 -28.83 -12.82 4.91
C GLU A 54 -28.38 -12.77 3.43
N LYS A 55 -28.62 -13.86 2.69
CA LYS A 55 -28.15 -14.04 1.30
C LYS A 55 -29.31 -14.04 0.30
N ALA A 56 -29.66 -12.88 -0.22
CA ALA A 56 -30.55 -12.77 -1.38
C ALA A 56 -29.79 -13.17 -2.67
N GLY A 57 -30.38 -14.07 -3.47
CA GLY A 57 -29.82 -14.50 -4.75
C GLY A 57 -30.36 -13.68 -5.92
N HIS A 58 -29.59 -13.60 -7.01
CA HIS A 58 -30.11 -13.24 -8.33
C HIS A 58 -29.50 -14.12 -9.42
N THR A 59 -30.37 -14.80 -10.14
CA THR A 59 -30.11 -15.58 -11.37
C THR A 59 -30.19 -14.67 -12.60
N GLY A 60 -29.37 -14.91 -13.64
CA GLY A 60 -29.43 -14.13 -14.89
C GLY A 60 -28.73 -14.77 -16.10
N GLU A 61 -29.41 -14.71 -17.27
CA GLU A 61 -29.06 -15.28 -18.58
C GLU A 61 -29.72 -14.38 -19.67
N LYS A 62 -29.31 -14.24 -20.95
CA LYS A 62 -28.30 -14.86 -21.85
C LYS A 62 -27.22 -13.80 -22.23
N ALA A 63 -26.32 -13.89 -23.22
CA ALA A 63 -26.03 -14.81 -24.34
C ALA A 63 -24.47 -14.89 -24.52
N GLY A 64 -23.83 -15.41 -25.58
CA GLY A 64 -24.26 -15.95 -26.87
C GLY A 64 -23.91 -15.04 -28.06
N HIS A 65 -22.66 -15.07 -28.55
CA HIS A 65 -22.28 -14.54 -29.87
C HIS A 65 -21.17 -15.37 -30.52
N THR A 66 -21.47 -15.95 -31.69
CA THR A 66 -20.56 -16.61 -32.64
C THR A 66 -20.43 -15.73 -33.89
N GLY A 67 -19.29 -15.76 -34.60
CA GLY A 67 -19.11 -14.97 -35.85
C GLY A 67 -17.71 -15.05 -36.47
N GLU A 68 -17.63 -15.48 -37.74
CA GLU A 68 -16.45 -16.07 -38.41
C GLU A 68 -16.50 -15.68 -39.93
N LYS A 69 -15.46 -15.33 -40.72
CA LYS A 69 -13.97 -15.13 -40.55
C LYS A 69 -13.29 -14.88 -41.91
N ALA A 70 -12.45 -13.84 -42.02
CA ALA A 70 -11.49 -13.61 -43.11
C ALA A 70 -10.60 -12.38 -42.77
N GLY A 71 -9.34 -12.23 -43.19
CA GLY A 71 -8.50 -13.10 -44.01
C GLY A 71 -7.91 -12.37 -45.22
N HIS A 72 -6.73 -11.76 -45.08
CA HIS A 72 -5.89 -11.34 -46.23
C HIS A 72 -4.39 -11.29 -45.87
N THR A 73 -3.56 -11.50 -46.90
CA THR A 73 -2.13 -11.84 -46.86
C THR A 73 -1.27 -10.73 -47.48
N GLY A 74 0.00 -10.59 -47.06
CA GLY A 74 1.02 -9.98 -47.93
C GLY A 74 2.19 -9.23 -47.28
N GLY A 75 3.40 -9.79 -47.38
CA GLY A 75 4.53 -9.13 -48.05
C GLY A 75 5.27 -7.94 -47.41
N GLU A 76 6.27 -8.27 -46.59
CA GLU A 76 7.63 -7.66 -46.61
C GLU A 76 7.90 -6.17 -46.30
N LYS A 77 9.20 -5.88 -46.17
CA LYS A 77 9.83 -4.74 -45.48
C LYS A 77 10.89 -4.14 -46.40
N PRO A 78 11.22 -2.84 -46.29
CA PRO A 78 12.62 -2.55 -45.96
C PRO A 78 12.80 -1.40 -44.96
N ALA A 79 14.02 -1.27 -44.42
CA ALA A 79 14.35 -0.35 -43.34
C ALA A 79 15.09 0.90 -43.81
N LYS A 80 14.85 2.04 -43.13
CA LYS A 80 15.86 3.12 -42.93
C LYS A 80 15.73 3.72 -41.53
N LYS A 81 16.87 3.94 -40.86
CA LYS A 81 16.99 4.83 -39.68
C LYS A 81 17.09 6.28 -40.17
N PRO A 82 16.69 7.30 -39.37
CA PRO A 82 17.71 7.96 -38.52
C PRO A 82 17.17 8.48 -37.16
N GLY A 83 18.06 9.03 -36.34
CA GLY A 83 17.70 10.01 -35.29
C GLY A 83 17.71 9.49 -33.86
N MET A 84 18.86 9.64 -33.18
CA MET A 84 18.91 9.64 -31.71
C MET A 84 18.12 10.86 -31.21
N ARG A 85 16.88 10.65 -30.73
CA ARG A 85 16.15 11.69 -30.00
C ARG A 85 16.79 11.82 -28.62
N PRO A 86 17.12 13.04 -28.13
CA PRO A 86 17.64 13.20 -26.77
C PRO A 86 16.60 12.66 -25.79
N ALA A 87 17.07 11.94 -24.77
CA ALA A 87 16.20 11.42 -23.72
C ALA A 87 15.49 12.59 -23.04
N LYS A 88 14.17 12.69 -23.26
CA LYS A 88 13.34 13.67 -22.53
C LYS A 88 13.50 13.34 -21.04
N LYS A 89 13.99 14.30 -20.25
CA LYS A 89 13.92 14.22 -18.78
C LYS A 89 12.49 13.79 -18.41
N THR A 90 12.36 12.76 -17.59
CA THR A 90 11.07 12.33 -17.05
C THR A 90 10.63 13.33 -16.00
N GLU A 91 10.21 14.51 -16.45
CA GLU A 91 9.36 15.39 -15.66
C GLU A 91 8.15 14.57 -15.23
N GLY A 92 7.89 14.55 -13.93
CA GLY A 92 6.85 13.72 -13.32
C GLY A 92 5.55 13.92 -14.09
N ARG A 93 5.06 12.83 -14.70
CA ARG A 93 3.77 12.83 -15.38
C ARG A 93 2.74 13.23 -14.34
N ALA A 94 2.13 14.40 -14.52
CA ALA A 94 0.99 14.80 -13.70
C ALA A 94 -0.05 13.68 -13.84
N GLU A 95 -0.25 12.93 -12.75
CA GLU A 95 -1.20 11.85 -12.75
C GLU A 95 -2.60 12.44 -12.94
N THR A 96 -3.47 11.69 -13.63
CA THR A 96 -4.87 12.06 -13.68
C THR A 96 -5.51 11.62 -12.36
N ASP A 97 -6.55 12.31 -11.89
CA ASP A 97 -7.24 11.97 -10.64
C ASP A 97 -7.66 10.47 -10.60
N GLY A 98 -8.07 9.92 -11.75
CA GLY A 98 -8.40 8.49 -11.90
C GLY A 98 -7.19 7.54 -11.93
N ALA A 99 -6.00 8.04 -12.29
CA ALA A 99 -4.75 7.31 -12.10
C ALA A 99 -4.30 7.37 -10.63
N PHE A 100 -4.33 8.55 -9.98
CA PHE A 100 -4.13 8.70 -8.54
C PHE A 100 -4.97 7.67 -7.76
N LEU A 101 -6.28 7.55 -8.03
CA LEU A 101 -7.15 6.61 -7.32
C LEU A 101 -6.75 5.13 -7.50
N LYS A 102 -6.34 4.70 -8.71
CA LYS A 102 -5.88 3.32 -8.97
C LYS A 102 -4.59 3.02 -8.22
N THR A 103 -3.64 3.94 -8.36
CA THR A 103 -2.30 3.95 -7.81
C THR A 103 -2.38 3.95 -6.27
N ALA A 104 -3.26 4.76 -5.70
CA ALA A 104 -3.54 4.83 -4.27
C ALA A 104 -4.19 3.55 -3.71
N HIS A 105 -5.17 2.98 -4.43
CA HIS A 105 -5.82 1.73 -4.03
C HIS A 105 -4.84 0.54 -4.02
N GLU A 106 -4.06 0.39 -5.08
CA GLU A 106 -3.17 -0.77 -5.27
C GLU A 106 -2.12 -0.91 -4.16
N ALA A 107 -1.58 0.22 -3.70
CA ALA A 107 -0.67 0.25 -2.58
C ALA A 107 -1.36 0.16 -1.22
N GLY A 108 -2.60 0.64 -1.09
CA GLY A 108 -3.42 0.43 0.10
C GLY A 108 -3.63 -1.07 0.35
N LEU A 109 -3.95 -1.83 -0.70
CA LEU A 109 -4.02 -3.29 -0.64
C LEU A 109 -2.68 -3.93 -0.23
N ALA A 110 -1.56 -3.43 -0.76
CA ALA A 110 -0.22 -3.94 -0.45
C ALA A 110 0.19 -3.69 1.01
N GLU A 111 -0.05 -2.49 1.53
CA GLU A 111 0.22 -2.12 2.93
C GLU A 111 -0.67 -2.94 3.88
N ILE A 112 -1.96 -3.05 3.60
CA ILE A 112 -2.88 -3.90 4.37
C ILE A 112 -2.39 -5.36 4.39
N ALA A 113 -1.94 -5.91 3.26
CA ALA A 113 -1.42 -7.27 3.19
C ALA A 113 -0.10 -7.45 3.96
N MET A 114 0.83 -6.50 3.82
CA MET A 114 2.12 -6.50 4.50
C MET A 114 1.97 -6.34 6.03
N SER A 115 1.15 -5.40 6.48
CA SER A 115 0.90 -5.17 7.90
C SER A 115 0.09 -6.30 8.57
N ARG A 116 -0.84 -6.96 7.86
CA ARG A 116 -1.50 -8.19 8.35
C ARG A 116 -0.55 -9.38 8.49
N ASP A 117 0.52 -9.42 7.70
CA ASP A 117 1.58 -10.42 7.81
C ASP A 117 2.50 -10.09 9.00
N ALA A 118 2.86 -8.82 9.19
CA ALA A 118 3.72 -8.37 10.29
C ALA A 118 3.10 -8.60 11.67
N ALA A 119 1.78 -8.43 11.80
CA ALA A 119 1.06 -8.79 13.03
C ALA A 119 1.27 -10.26 13.47
N LYS A 120 1.66 -11.15 12.55
CA LYS A 120 1.91 -12.58 12.81
C LYS A 120 3.39 -12.95 12.88
N ASN A 121 4.22 -12.28 12.07
CA ASN A 121 5.60 -12.71 11.79
C ASN A 121 6.68 -11.82 12.42
N ALA A 122 6.34 -10.61 12.86
CA ALA A 122 7.27 -9.68 13.49
C ALA A 122 7.67 -10.10 14.91
N VAL A 123 8.93 -9.87 15.30
CA VAL A 123 9.42 -10.17 16.66
C VAL A 123 9.52 -8.93 17.56
N MET A 124 9.72 -7.73 16.99
CA MET A 124 9.62 -6.46 17.73
C MET A 124 8.17 -6.12 18.13
N PRO A 125 7.89 -5.79 19.41
CA PRO A 125 6.57 -5.32 19.84
C PRO A 125 6.09 -4.07 19.08
N CYS A 126 6.97 -3.07 18.86
CA CYS A 126 6.59 -1.85 18.15
C CYS A 126 6.18 -2.10 16.71
N VAL A 127 6.77 -3.09 16.02
CA VAL A 127 6.36 -3.48 14.66
C VAL A 127 4.94 -4.06 14.67
N ARG A 128 4.62 -4.97 15.59
CA ARG A 128 3.25 -5.52 15.72
C ARG A 128 2.22 -4.43 16.03
N THR A 129 2.53 -3.51 16.93
CA THR A 129 1.66 -2.38 17.30
C THR A 129 1.47 -1.39 16.15
N THR A 130 2.55 -1.04 15.44
CA THR A 130 2.49 -0.13 14.28
C THR A 130 1.70 -0.77 13.16
N ALA A 131 2.01 -2.02 12.79
CA ALA A 131 1.27 -2.78 11.78
C ALA A 131 -0.23 -2.89 12.10
N GLY A 132 -0.61 -3.12 13.37
CA GLY A 132 -2.02 -3.11 13.79
C GLY A 132 -2.72 -1.77 13.53
N THR A 133 -2.01 -0.65 13.74
CA THR A 133 -2.50 0.70 13.40
C THR A 133 -2.66 0.86 11.89
N LEU A 134 -1.65 0.46 11.10
CA LEU A 134 -1.70 0.56 9.64
C LEU A 134 -2.84 -0.28 9.04
N VAL A 135 -3.06 -1.52 9.50
CA VAL A 135 -4.18 -2.34 9.02
C VAL A 135 -5.52 -1.65 9.23
N LYS A 136 -5.74 -1.04 10.40
CA LYS A 136 -6.99 -0.33 10.72
C LYS A 136 -7.19 0.86 9.77
N ASP A 137 -6.23 1.77 9.76
CA ASP A 137 -6.38 3.06 9.10
C ASP A 137 -6.37 2.91 7.56
N HIS A 138 -5.51 2.05 7.01
CA HIS A 138 -5.52 1.77 5.57
C HIS A 138 -6.78 1.00 5.14
N THR A 139 -7.34 0.10 5.95
CA THR A 139 -8.62 -0.57 5.60
C THR A 139 -9.77 0.45 5.53
N MET A 140 -9.77 1.46 6.40
CA MET A 140 -10.72 2.58 6.34
C MET A 140 -10.49 3.43 5.08
N MET A 141 -9.27 3.92 4.85
CA MET A 141 -8.95 4.75 3.68
C MET A 141 -9.22 4.03 2.35
N ASP A 142 -8.96 2.72 2.27
CA ASP A 142 -9.25 1.87 1.11
C ASP A 142 -10.74 1.81 0.79
N LYS A 143 -11.60 1.70 1.81
CA LYS A 143 -13.06 1.76 1.63
C LYS A 143 -13.46 3.09 1.00
N GLU A 144 -12.95 4.21 1.53
CA GLU A 144 -13.28 5.53 0.99
C GLU A 144 -12.76 5.73 -0.44
N ILE A 145 -11.56 5.21 -0.79
CA ILE A 145 -11.06 5.18 -2.18
C ILE A 145 -12.02 4.40 -3.09
N ARG A 146 -12.43 3.20 -2.67
CA ARG A 146 -13.39 2.38 -3.44
C ARG A 146 -14.72 3.08 -3.61
N ASP A 147 -15.19 3.81 -2.61
CA ASP A 147 -16.48 4.51 -2.65
C ASP A 147 -16.42 5.73 -3.56
N LEU A 148 -15.38 6.56 -3.46
CA LEU A 148 -15.08 7.67 -4.36
C LEU A 148 -14.91 7.20 -5.82
N ALA A 149 -14.13 6.15 -6.05
CA ALA A 149 -13.90 5.61 -7.38
C ALA A 149 -15.18 5.09 -8.04
N ARG A 150 -16.11 4.48 -7.28
CA ARG A 150 -17.43 4.11 -7.81
C ARG A 150 -18.25 5.33 -8.24
N ARG A 151 -18.28 6.40 -7.43
CA ARG A 151 -18.99 7.64 -7.76
C ARG A 151 -18.41 8.36 -8.98
N LEU A 152 -17.10 8.26 -9.19
CA LEU A 152 -16.39 8.84 -10.33
C LEU A 152 -16.24 7.88 -11.53
N ASN A 153 -16.86 6.70 -11.50
CA ASN A 153 -16.77 5.67 -12.55
C ASN A 153 -15.33 5.23 -12.88
N VAL A 154 -14.43 5.25 -11.90
CA VAL A 154 -13.03 4.82 -12.03
C VAL A 154 -12.89 3.34 -11.67
N THR A 155 -12.55 2.49 -12.65
CA THR A 155 -12.25 1.08 -12.41
C THR A 155 -10.94 0.90 -11.63
N LEU A 156 -11.01 0.39 -10.41
CA LEU A 156 -9.85 0.06 -9.58
C LEU A 156 -9.34 -1.37 -9.82
N PRO A 157 -8.03 -1.65 -9.60
CA PRO A 157 -7.54 -3.02 -9.55
C PRO A 157 -8.18 -3.82 -8.40
N ARG A 158 -8.32 -5.14 -8.53
CA ARG A 158 -8.97 -6.00 -7.51
C ARG A 158 -7.99 -6.70 -6.57
N LYS A 159 -6.69 -6.52 -6.78
CA LYS A 159 -5.59 -7.22 -6.11
C LYS A 159 -4.31 -6.39 -6.29
N GLU A 160 -3.30 -6.69 -5.49
CA GLU A 160 -1.98 -6.05 -5.57
C GLU A 160 -1.26 -6.42 -6.89
N THR A 161 -0.12 -5.79 -7.16
CA THR A 161 0.75 -6.21 -8.28
C THR A 161 1.37 -7.59 -8.02
N ALA A 162 1.92 -8.20 -9.08
CA ALA A 162 2.75 -9.39 -8.92
C ALA A 162 4.00 -9.11 -8.05
N GLU A 163 4.52 -7.88 -8.11
CA GLU A 163 5.71 -7.46 -7.38
C GLU A 163 5.42 -7.22 -5.90
N HIS A 164 4.35 -6.52 -5.52
CA HIS A 164 3.94 -6.38 -4.12
C HIS A 164 3.79 -7.76 -3.44
N ARG A 165 3.14 -8.71 -4.12
CA ARG A 165 3.05 -10.10 -3.62
C ARG A 165 4.41 -10.80 -3.58
N LYS A 166 5.35 -10.47 -4.47
CA LYS A 166 6.71 -11.03 -4.47
C LYS A 166 7.53 -10.49 -3.29
N SER A 167 7.58 -9.18 -3.11
CA SER A 167 8.22 -8.52 -1.96
C SER A 167 7.73 -9.10 -0.63
N LEU A 168 6.42 -9.31 -0.48
CA LEU A 168 5.85 -9.94 0.71
C LEU A 168 6.28 -11.41 0.88
N ARG A 169 6.31 -12.21 -0.20
CA ARG A 169 6.84 -13.59 -0.14
C ARG A 169 8.31 -13.63 0.27
N ASP A 170 9.12 -12.71 -0.26
CA ASP A 170 10.55 -12.66 0.02
C ASP A 170 10.82 -12.17 1.46
N MET A 171 10.05 -11.18 1.96
CA MET A 171 10.08 -10.75 3.37
C MET A 171 9.70 -11.91 4.32
N ARG A 172 8.67 -12.69 4.00
CA ARG A 172 8.24 -13.85 4.79
C ARG A 172 9.30 -14.94 4.94
N ARG A 173 10.33 -15.00 4.08
CA ARG A 173 11.49 -15.90 4.26
C ARG A 173 12.33 -15.56 5.50
N LYS A 174 12.11 -14.40 6.11
CA LYS A 174 12.76 -13.94 7.35
C LYS A 174 11.83 -13.98 8.57
N ALA A 175 10.59 -14.48 8.43
CA ALA A 175 9.59 -14.49 9.50
C ALA A 175 10.15 -15.02 10.83
N HIS A 176 9.69 -14.41 11.93
CA HIS A 176 10.14 -14.67 13.30
C HIS A 176 11.62 -14.32 13.57
N LYS A 177 12.22 -13.39 12.79
CA LYS A 177 13.59 -12.88 12.99
C LYS A 177 13.64 -11.34 12.93
N ARG A 178 14.66 -10.73 13.54
CA ARG A 178 14.87 -9.27 13.51
C ARG A 178 15.08 -8.72 12.09
N GLU A 179 15.52 -9.55 11.15
CA GLU A 179 15.63 -9.18 9.73
C GLU A 179 14.25 -9.01 9.07
N TYR A 180 13.20 -9.70 9.55
CA TYR A 180 11.82 -9.44 9.11
C TYR A 180 11.39 -8.04 9.51
N ASP A 181 11.52 -7.71 10.80
CA ASP A 181 11.21 -6.40 11.36
C ASP A 181 11.99 -5.30 10.61
N THR A 182 13.25 -5.59 10.29
CA THR A 182 14.13 -4.70 9.54
C THR A 182 13.61 -4.41 8.13
N LEU A 183 13.22 -5.45 7.39
CA LEU A 183 12.69 -5.32 6.04
C LEU A 183 11.33 -4.64 6.04
N TRP A 184 10.46 -4.97 7.01
CA TRP A 184 9.15 -4.35 7.17
C TRP A 184 9.25 -2.85 7.46
N LEU A 185 10.07 -2.44 8.42
CA LEU A 185 10.25 -1.04 8.78
C LEU A 185 10.83 -0.20 7.63
N LYS A 186 11.73 -0.77 6.82
CA LYS A 186 12.29 -0.10 5.64
C LYS A 186 11.26 0.00 4.51
N ALA A 187 10.47 -1.04 4.31
CA ALA A 187 9.39 -1.05 3.32
C ALA A 187 8.29 -0.04 3.67
N ALA A 188 7.84 -0.03 4.93
CA ALA A 188 6.84 0.91 5.42
C ALA A 188 7.34 2.36 5.31
N GLU A 189 8.56 2.67 5.73
CA GLU A 189 9.10 4.04 5.62
C GLU A 189 9.13 4.54 4.17
N ALA A 190 9.68 3.72 3.25
CA ALA A 190 9.76 4.07 1.84
C ALA A 190 8.37 4.27 1.21
N GLY A 191 7.41 3.40 1.55
CA GLY A 191 6.03 3.51 1.09
C GLY A 191 5.33 4.78 1.60
N HIS A 192 5.44 5.10 2.89
CA HIS A 192 4.79 6.30 3.43
C HIS A 192 5.42 7.59 2.90
N ALA A 193 6.75 7.62 2.63
CA ALA A 193 7.39 8.74 1.97
C ALA A 193 6.84 8.96 0.53
N GLN A 194 6.74 7.89 -0.28
CA GLN A 194 6.22 7.96 -1.65
C GLN A 194 4.71 8.24 -1.69
N ALA A 195 3.97 7.80 -0.68
CA ALA A 195 2.57 8.16 -0.48
C ALA A 195 2.39 9.66 -0.24
N LEU A 196 3.27 10.30 0.55
CA LEU A 196 3.23 11.75 0.77
C LEU A 196 3.54 12.54 -0.51
N GLU A 197 4.50 12.09 -1.33
CA GLU A 197 4.80 12.71 -2.62
C GLU A 197 3.59 12.61 -3.59
N LEU A 198 2.97 11.43 -3.74
CA LEU A 198 1.75 11.27 -4.55
C LEU A 198 0.62 12.18 -4.05
N LEU A 199 0.43 12.23 -2.74
CA LEU A 199 -0.59 13.04 -2.10
C LEU A 199 -0.38 14.53 -2.39
N ASP A 200 0.83 15.05 -2.21
CA ASP A 200 1.14 16.46 -2.48
C ASP A 200 0.96 16.81 -3.96
N ASP A 201 1.33 15.88 -4.86
CA ASP A 201 1.09 16.05 -6.30
C ASP A 201 -0.39 16.10 -6.65
N GLU A 202 -1.24 15.23 -6.12
CA GLU A 202 -2.69 15.28 -6.32
C GLU A 202 -3.31 16.54 -5.69
N ILE A 203 -2.93 16.88 -4.46
CA ILE A 203 -3.41 18.08 -3.75
C ILE A 203 -3.10 19.35 -4.57
N ALA A 204 -1.93 19.43 -5.20
CA ALA A 204 -1.50 20.57 -6.01
C ALA A 204 -2.08 20.56 -7.44
N LYS A 205 -1.98 19.43 -8.15
CA LYS A 205 -2.17 19.33 -9.62
C LYS A 205 -3.50 18.67 -10.02
N GLY A 206 -4.17 17.98 -9.11
CA GLY A 206 -5.43 17.28 -9.37
C GLY A 206 -6.54 18.21 -9.87
N LYS A 207 -7.51 17.66 -10.59
CA LYS A 207 -8.60 18.42 -11.23
C LYS A 207 -9.94 18.20 -10.54
N ASN A 208 -10.26 16.97 -10.16
CA ASN A 208 -11.47 16.65 -9.43
C ASN A 208 -11.37 17.10 -7.96
N ALA A 209 -12.27 18.00 -7.56
CA ALA A 209 -12.27 18.57 -6.21
C ALA A 209 -12.40 17.52 -5.09
N GLU A 210 -13.13 16.43 -5.32
CA GLU A 210 -13.32 15.36 -4.34
C GLU A 210 -12.07 14.47 -4.19
N VAL A 211 -11.35 14.21 -5.28
CA VAL A 211 -10.09 13.44 -5.23
C VAL A 211 -9.01 14.23 -4.49
N ARG A 212 -8.89 15.53 -4.79
CA ARG A 212 -8.00 16.44 -4.04
C ARG A 212 -8.37 16.56 -2.56
N GLU A 213 -9.66 16.53 -2.23
CA GLU A 213 -10.12 16.58 -0.84
C GLU A 213 -9.78 15.29 -0.10
N ALA A 214 -9.99 14.14 -0.74
CA ALA A 214 -9.55 12.87 -0.19
C ALA A 214 -8.02 12.88 0.05
N ALA A 215 -7.23 13.30 -0.95
CA ALA A 215 -5.79 13.45 -0.79
C ALA A 215 -5.40 14.37 0.41
N ARG A 216 -6.05 15.53 0.56
CA ARG A 216 -5.85 16.42 1.73
C ARG A 216 -6.14 15.72 3.06
N MET A 217 -7.22 14.94 3.13
CA MET A 217 -7.67 14.29 4.37
C MET A 217 -6.77 13.12 4.81
N ALA A 218 -6.17 12.38 3.89
CA ALA A 218 -5.24 11.29 4.25
C ALA A 218 -3.81 11.73 4.52
N ARG A 219 -3.34 12.86 3.97
CA ARG A 219 -1.98 13.36 4.21
C ARG A 219 -1.54 13.42 5.68
N PRO A 220 -2.32 13.97 6.63
CA PRO A 220 -1.92 13.95 8.04
C PRO A 220 -1.88 12.52 8.63
N VAL A 221 -2.70 11.60 8.15
CA VAL A 221 -2.73 10.19 8.58
C VAL A 221 -1.43 9.49 8.14
N ILE A 222 -1.09 9.58 6.86
CA ILE A 222 0.15 9.00 6.30
C ILE A 222 1.41 9.62 6.91
N ALA A 223 1.43 10.93 7.17
CA ALA A 223 2.53 11.57 7.87
C ALA A 223 2.67 11.05 9.32
N GLY A 224 1.56 10.84 10.03
CA GLY A 224 1.55 10.23 11.35
C GLY A 224 2.02 8.77 11.35
N HIS A 225 1.70 8.02 10.30
CA HIS A 225 2.20 6.66 10.09
C HIS A 225 3.70 6.61 9.84
N LEU A 226 4.23 7.48 8.96
CA LEU A 226 5.67 7.63 8.73
C LEU A 226 6.42 7.92 10.04
N ALA A 227 5.91 8.87 10.83
CA ALA A 227 6.50 9.20 12.13
C ALA A 227 6.50 7.99 13.10
N LYS A 228 5.43 7.19 13.14
CA LYS A 228 5.37 5.96 13.95
C LYS A 228 6.39 4.91 13.51
N VAL A 229 6.54 4.71 12.20
CA VAL A 229 7.57 3.81 11.63
C VAL A 229 8.97 4.29 12.04
N GLN A 230 9.26 5.58 11.91
CA GLN A 230 10.56 6.17 12.28
C GLN A 230 10.85 6.15 13.79
N VAL A 231 9.82 6.16 14.65
CA VAL A 231 9.98 5.93 16.09
C VAL A 231 10.35 4.46 16.35
N CYS A 232 9.58 3.50 15.81
CA CYS A 232 9.86 2.08 15.98
C CYS A 232 11.21 1.64 15.37
N GLN A 233 11.69 2.33 14.32
CA GLN A 233 13.05 2.14 13.82
C GLN A 233 14.17 2.50 14.81
N LYS A 234 13.90 3.34 15.82
CA LYS A 234 14.87 3.75 16.85
C LYS A 234 14.87 2.81 18.06
N GLU A 235 13.93 1.85 18.13
CA GLU A 235 13.85 0.82 19.18
C GLU A 235 14.68 -0.45 18.85
N ARG A 236 15.69 -0.33 17.97
CA ARG A 236 16.47 -1.45 17.41
C ARG A 236 17.65 -1.85 18.27
#